data_AF-A0A923B570-F1
#
_entry.id   AF-A0A923B570-F1
#
_cell.length_a   1.000
_cell.length_b   1.000
_cell.length_c   1.000
_cell.angle_alpha   90.00
_cell.angle_beta   90.00
_cell.angle_gamma   90.00
#
_symmetry.space_group_name_H-M   'P 1'
#
loop_
_entity.id
_entity.type
_entity.pdbx_description
1 polymer ?
#
loop_
_entity_poly.entity_id
_entity_poly.type
_entity_poly.pdbx_seq_one_letter_code
_entity_poly.pdbx_strand_id
1 'polypeptide(L)'
;MAMNLDLWIERLRHEDAMTCEEAYHGERPTGPDVLPRLIAELHTSPDGFTRGKFIELLGEMGDASVVPVLIRELNHPEHVARQWAVTALEQLGIPEGVAAATRHRALHPEDG
;
A
#
# COMPACT_ATOMS: atom_id res chain seq x y z
N MET A 1 3.58 19.66 -16.39
CA MET A 1 2.12 19.53 -16.16
C MET A 1 1.96 18.53 -15.03
N ALA A 2 1.06 18.74 -14.08
CA ALA A 2 0.87 17.80 -12.99
C ALA A 2 0.36 16.45 -13.52
N MET A 3 0.88 15.33 -12.98
CA MET A 3 0.36 13.99 -13.25
C MET A 3 -1.12 13.91 -12.89
N ASN A 4 -1.94 13.32 -13.76
CA ASN A 4 -3.38 13.13 -13.52
C ASN A 4 -3.58 11.93 -12.58
N LEU A 5 -4.26 12.15 -11.45
CA LEU A 5 -4.51 11.14 -10.41
C LEU A 5 -5.32 9.94 -10.93
N ASP A 6 -6.38 10.17 -11.71
CA ASP A 6 -7.22 9.08 -12.24
C ASP A 6 -6.45 8.23 -13.24
N LEU A 7 -5.71 8.87 -14.15
CA LEU A 7 -4.87 8.17 -15.12
C LEU A 7 -3.74 7.38 -14.43
N TRP A 8 -3.15 7.94 -13.39
CA TRP A 8 -2.11 7.25 -12.62
C TRP A 8 -2.65 6.00 -11.93
N ILE A 9 -3.83 6.08 -11.32
CA ILE A 9 -4.50 4.93 -10.70
C ILE A 9 -4.89 3.87 -11.74
N GLU A 10 -5.42 4.30 -12.88
CA GLU A 10 -5.75 3.40 -13.98
C GLU A 10 -4.51 2.60 -14.40
N ARG A 11 -3.36 3.26 -14.54
CA ARG A 11 -2.10 2.60 -14.89
C ARG A 11 -1.57 1.67 -13.81
N LEU A 12 -1.69 2.02 -12.52
CA LEU A 12 -1.31 1.13 -11.41
C LEU A 12 -2.11 -0.17 -11.38
N ARG A 13 -3.38 -0.10 -11.81
CA ARG A 13 -4.28 -1.24 -11.88
C ARG A 13 -4.16 -2.04 -13.18
N HIS A 14 -3.35 -1.57 -14.12
CA HIS A 14 -3.28 -2.16 -15.44
C HIS A 14 -2.63 -3.55 -15.38
N GLU A 15 -3.18 -4.52 -16.11
CA GLU A 15 -2.69 -5.91 -16.13
C GLU A 15 -1.31 -6.02 -16.79
N ASP A 16 -1.02 -5.17 -17.78
CA ASP A 16 0.32 -5.06 -18.37
C ASP A 16 1.33 -4.59 -17.32
N ALA A 17 2.29 -5.46 -17.01
CA ALA A 17 3.29 -5.23 -15.98
C ALA A 17 4.13 -3.98 -16.27
N MET A 18 4.47 -3.70 -17.54
CA MET A 18 5.26 -2.51 -17.88
C MET A 18 4.49 -1.21 -17.54
N THR A 19 3.23 -1.13 -17.93
CA THR A 19 2.35 0.02 -17.66
C THR A 19 2.21 0.27 -16.16
N CYS A 20 2.08 -0.81 -15.38
CA CYS A 20 2.02 -0.73 -13.92
C CYS A 20 3.34 -0.27 -13.30
N GLU A 21 4.46 -0.88 -13.67
CA GLU A 21 5.80 -0.55 -13.16
C GLU A 21 6.17 0.91 -13.46
N GLU A 22 5.85 1.39 -14.66
CA GLU A 22 6.04 2.79 -15.04
C GLU A 22 5.21 3.74 -14.17
N ALA A 23 3.98 3.37 -13.83
CA ALA A 23 3.16 4.19 -12.94
C ALA A 23 3.67 4.15 -11.49
N TYR A 24 4.20 3.01 -11.06
CA TYR A 24 4.72 2.81 -9.72
C TYR A 24 6.00 3.61 -9.46
N HIS A 25 6.96 3.53 -10.38
CA HIS A 25 8.28 4.17 -10.29
C HIS A 25 8.36 5.55 -10.96
N GLY A 26 7.34 5.92 -11.73
CA GLY A 26 7.29 7.20 -12.44
C GLY A 26 6.88 8.39 -11.57
N GLU A 27 6.56 9.51 -12.25
CA GLU A 27 6.08 10.71 -11.58
C GLU A 27 4.71 10.45 -10.92
N ARG A 28 4.65 10.67 -9.59
CA ARG A 28 3.42 10.49 -8.81
C ARG A 28 2.63 11.78 -8.74
N PRO A 29 1.29 11.72 -8.75
CA PRO A 29 0.47 12.89 -8.46
C PRO A 29 0.74 13.38 -7.04
N THR A 30 0.66 14.69 -6.85
CA THR A 30 0.74 15.33 -5.53
C THR A 30 -0.56 16.05 -5.25
N GLY A 31 -0.96 16.11 -3.99
CA GLY A 31 -2.19 16.79 -3.57
C GLY A 31 -2.92 16.05 -2.44
N PRO A 32 -3.89 16.72 -1.81
CA PRO A 32 -4.61 16.18 -0.66
C PRO A 32 -5.48 14.95 -1.01
N ASP A 33 -5.87 14.80 -2.27
CA ASP A 33 -6.79 13.73 -2.72
C ASP A 33 -6.08 12.39 -2.99
N VAL A 34 -4.75 12.39 -3.05
CA VAL A 34 -3.96 11.20 -3.40
C VAL A 34 -4.16 10.09 -2.36
N LEU A 35 -3.99 10.41 -1.08
CA LEU A 35 -4.13 9.45 0.03
C LEU A 35 -5.56 8.87 0.13
N PRO A 36 -6.63 9.69 0.20
CA PRO A 36 -8.00 9.19 0.19
C PRO A 36 -8.28 8.27 -1.00
N ARG A 37 -7.73 8.60 -2.17
CA ARG A 37 -7.99 7.82 -3.37
C ARG A 37 -7.24 6.49 -3.37
N LEU A 38 -5.98 6.44 -2.93
CA LEU A 38 -5.26 5.16 -2.76
C LEU A 38 -5.95 4.23 -1.76
N ILE A 39 -6.45 4.76 -0.65
CA ILE A 39 -7.21 3.98 0.35
C ILE A 39 -8.50 3.42 -0.28
N ALA A 40 -9.20 4.23 -1.08
CA ALA A 40 -10.40 3.78 -1.79
C ALA A 40 -10.09 2.62 -2.76
N GLU A 41 -9.03 2.75 -3.56
CA GLU A 41 -8.62 1.70 -4.50
C GLU A 41 -8.17 0.42 -3.81
N LEU A 42 -7.42 0.53 -2.70
CA LEU A 42 -7.05 -0.61 -1.86
C LEU A 42 -8.29 -1.42 -1.45
N HIS A 43 -9.33 -0.75 -0.96
CA HIS A 43 -10.56 -1.43 -0.52
C HIS A 43 -11.32 -2.11 -1.66
N THR A 44 -11.22 -1.61 -2.89
CA THR A 44 -11.88 -2.19 -4.07
C THR A 44 -11.02 -3.18 -4.84
N SER A 45 -9.75 -3.36 -4.45
CA SER A 45 -8.81 -4.23 -5.17
C SER A 45 -9.11 -5.71 -4.92
N PRO A 46 -9.21 -6.53 -5.98
CA PRO A 46 -9.77 -7.87 -5.92
C PRO A 46 -8.80 -8.94 -5.43
N ASP A 47 -7.49 -8.71 -5.53
CA ASP A 47 -6.44 -9.69 -5.26
C ASP A 47 -5.30 -9.09 -4.42
N GLY A 48 -4.59 -9.94 -3.68
CA GLY A 48 -3.53 -9.53 -2.77
C GLY A 48 -2.33 -8.86 -3.45
N PHE A 49 -2.07 -9.13 -4.74
CA PHE A 49 -0.96 -8.51 -5.46
C PHE A 49 -1.28 -7.06 -5.84
N THR A 50 -2.45 -6.81 -6.42
CA THR A 50 -2.92 -5.45 -6.72
C THR A 50 -3.06 -4.64 -5.42
N ARG A 51 -3.61 -5.24 -4.35
CA ARG A 51 -3.64 -4.63 -3.02
C ARG A 51 -2.25 -4.27 -2.51
N GLY A 52 -1.29 -5.18 -2.64
CA GLY A 52 0.09 -4.99 -2.19
C GLY A 52 0.73 -3.70 -2.71
N LYS A 53 0.50 -3.37 -3.99
CA LYS A 53 0.98 -2.11 -4.59
C LYS A 53 0.41 -0.87 -3.89
N PHE A 54 -0.89 -0.87 -3.61
CA PHE A 54 -1.52 0.24 -2.90
C PHE A 54 -1.03 0.33 -1.45
N ILE A 55 -0.84 -0.82 -0.78
CA ILE A 55 -0.29 -0.91 0.57
C ILE A 55 1.12 -0.31 0.62
N GLU A 56 1.99 -0.68 -0.32
CA GLU A 56 3.36 -0.16 -0.42
C GLU A 56 3.37 1.35 -0.65
N LEU A 57 2.60 1.84 -1.63
CA LEU A 57 2.49 3.28 -1.91
C LEU A 57 2.04 4.08 -0.69
N LEU A 58 1.07 3.56 0.09
CA LEU A 58 0.63 4.20 1.33
C LEU A 58 1.75 4.24 2.38
N GLY A 59 2.58 3.19 2.45
CA GLY A 59 3.76 3.15 3.32
C GLY A 59 4.82 4.19 2.93
N GLU A 60 5.11 4.31 1.63
CA GLU A 60 6.10 5.25 1.11
C GLU A 60 5.68 6.73 1.25
N MET A 61 4.38 7.02 1.33
CA MET A 61 3.89 8.40 1.49
C MET A 61 4.23 9.03 2.84
N GLY A 62 4.59 8.24 3.86
CA GLY A 62 5.04 8.76 5.15
C GLY A 62 3.94 9.38 6.01
N ASP A 63 2.67 9.25 5.64
CA ASP A 63 1.55 9.85 6.37
C ASP A 63 1.06 8.93 7.49
N ALA A 64 1.17 9.38 8.74
CA ALA A 64 0.76 8.59 9.90
C ALA A 64 -0.74 8.25 9.93
N SER A 65 -1.59 8.99 9.19
CA SER A 65 -3.03 8.70 9.11
C SER A 65 -3.35 7.37 8.44
N VAL A 66 -2.40 6.79 7.68
CA VAL A 66 -2.58 5.48 7.02
C VAL A 66 -2.30 4.29 7.95
N VAL A 67 -1.70 4.51 9.13
CA VAL A 67 -1.34 3.44 10.08
C VAL A 67 -2.53 2.54 10.42
N PRO A 68 -3.73 3.05 10.78
CA PRO A 68 -4.88 2.19 11.07
C PRO A 68 -5.38 1.41 9.85
N VAL A 69 -5.16 1.92 8.63
CA VAL A 69 -5.51 1.21 7.38
C VAL A 69 -4.57 0.02 7.20
N LEU A 70 -3.27 0.25 7.30
CA LEU A 70 -2.25 -0.80 7.13
C LEU A 70 -2.31 -1.86 8.23
N ILE A 71 -2.64 -1.49 9.48
CA ILE A 71 -2.87 -2.47 10.57
C ILE A 71 -4.03 -3.43 10.24
N ARG A 72 -5.06 -2.98 9.52
CA ARG A 72 -6.15 -3.88 9.10
C ARG A 72 -5.66 -4.91 8.09
N GLU A 73 -4.78 -4.51 7.17
CA GLU A 73 -4.23 -5.39 6.14
C GLU A 73 -3.33 -6.50 6.71
N LEU A 74 -2.79 -6.33 7.93
CA LEU A 74 -2.13 -7.44 8.66
C LEU A 74 -3.07 -8.63 8.92
N ASN A 75 -4.38 -8.46 8.87
CA ASN A 75 -5.35 -9.54 9.06
C ASN A 75 -5.98 -10.02 7.74
N HIS A 76 -5.42 -9.62 6.59
CA HIS A 76 -5.97 -10.01 5.30
C HIS A 76 -5.85 -11.53 5.06
N PRO A 77 -6.85 -12.19 4.44
CA PRO A 77 -6.81 -13.64 4.20
C PRO A 77 -5.60 -14.08 3.35
N GLU A 78 -5.23 -13.26 2.37
CA GLU A 78 -4.08 -13.53 1.51
C GLU A 78 -2.77 -13.16 2.18
N HIS A 79 -1.85 -14.12 2.20
CA HIS A 79 -0.49 -14.00 2.74
C HIS A 79 0.30 -12.83 2.15
N VAL A 80 0.22 -12.66 0.82
CA VAL A 80 0.89 -11.57 0.11
C VAL A 80 0.50 -10.21 0.69
N ALA A 81 -0.80 -9.94 0.87
CA ALA A 81 -1.28 -8.66 1.42
C ALA A 81 -0.77 -8.40 2.85
N ARG A 82 -0.67 -9.44 3.69
CA ARG A 82 -0.10 -9.31 5.05
C ARG A 82 1.37 -8.95 5.02
N GLN A 83 2.17 -9.57 4.13
CA GLN A 83 3.58 -9.25 3.97
C GLN A 83 3.78 -7.79 3.56
N TRP A 84 3.05 -7.33 2.54
CA TRP A 84 3.10 -5.92 2.12
C TRP A 84 2.73 -4.97 3.26
N ALA A 85 1.74 -5.32 4.09
CA ALA A 85 1.32 -4.51 5.22
C ALA A 85 2.41 -4.42 6.29
N VAL A 86 3.10 -5.53 6.59
CA VAL A 86 4.28 -5.53 7.47
C VAL A 86 5.35 -4.58 6.93
N THR A 87 5.72 -4.73 5.66
CA THR A 87 6.75 -3.89 5.02
C THR A 87 6.37 -2.41 5.03
N ALA A 88 5.14 -2.06 4.67
CA ALA A 88 4.67 -0.67 4.65
C ALA A 88 4.66 -0.03 6.04
N LEU A 89 4.25 -0.77 7.07
CA LEU A 89 4.28 -0.29 8.46
C LEU A 89 5.71 -0.07 8.98
N GLU A 90 6.64 -0.93 8.59
CA GLU A 90 8.07 -0.77 8.92
C GLU A 90 8.69 0.44 8.19
N GLN A 91 8.38 0.61 6.90
CA GLN A 91 8.83 1.74 6.09
C GLN A 91 8.33 3.08 6.63
N LEU A 92 7.07 3.14 7.08
CA LEU A 92 6.52 4.34 7.73
C LEU A 92 7.28 4.73 8.99
N GLY A 93 7.85 3.75 9.71
CA GLY A 93 8.63 3.98 10.92
C GLY A 93 7.83 4.56 12.10
N ILE A 94 6.50 4.64 12.00
CA ILE A 94 5.65 5.16 13.07
C ILE A 94 5.61 4.13 14.21
N PRO A 95 5.89 4.51 15.47
CA PRO A 95 6.04 3.56 16.57
C PRO A 95 4.88 2.58 16.74
N GLU A 96 3.64 3.06 16.56
CA GLU A 96 2.45 2.21 16.61
C GLU A 96 2.44 1.16 15.50
N GLY A 97 2.75 1.57 14.27
CA GLY A 97 2.82 0.68 13.11
C GLY A 97 3.94 -0.36 13.24
N VAL A 98 5.12 0.07 13.65
CA VAL A 98 6.27 -0.82 13.90
C VAL A 98 5.95 -1.84 14.99
N ALA A 99 5.30 -1.41 16.08
CA ALA A 99 4.88 -2.33 17.14
C ALA A 99 3.84 -3.35 16.64
N ALA A 100 2.90 -2.94 15.79
CA ALA A 100 1.93 -3.84 15.17
C ALA A 100 2.61 -4.86 14.25
N ALA A 101 3.48 -4.40 13.34
CA ALA A 101 4.25 -5.27 12.43
C ALA A 101 5.12 -6.28 13.19
N THR A 102 5.80 -5.84 14.26
CA THR A 102 6.64 -6.72 15.10
C THR A 102 5.82 -7.81 15.78
N ARG A 103 4.66 -7.44 16.34
CA ARG A 103 3.74 -8.42 16.96
C ARG A 103 3.19 -9.40 15.94
N HIS A 104 2.84 -8.90 14.76
CA HIS A 104 2.33 -9.72 13.66
C HIS A 104 3.34 -10.78 13.25
N ARG A 105 4.59 -10.39 12.95
CA ARG A 105 5.67 -11.31 12.57
C ARG A 105 5.96 -12.38 13.63
N ALA A 106 5.81 -12.04 14.92
CA ALA A 106 5.97 -13.01 16.00
C ALA A 106 4.87 -14.09 16.03
N LEU A 107 3.65 -13.75 15.58
CA LEU A 107 2.52 -14.66 15.47
C LEU A 107 2.48 -15.41 14.12
N HIS A 108 3.03 -14.78 13.07
CA HIS A 108 3.00 -15.22 11.68
C HIS A 108 4.40 -15.12 11.06
N PRO A 109 5.35 -16.00 11.45
CA PRO A 109 6.73 -15.95 10.95
C PRO A 109 6.83 -16.17 9.43
N GLU A 110 5.80 -16.74 8.81
CA GLU A 110 5.67 -16.87 7.36
C GLU A 110 5.44 -15.53 6.63
N ASP A 111 4.90 -14.51 7.31
CA ASP A 111 4.64 -13.18 6.73
C ASP A 111 5.86 -12.22 6.87
N GLY A 112 7.00 -12.77 7.30
CA GLY A 112 8.23 -12.04 7.57
C GLY A 112 9.08 -11.73 6.35
#